data_AF-A0A1A8LEZ1-F1
#
_entry.id   AF-A0A1A8LEZ1-F1
#
_cell.length_a   1.000
_cell.length_b   1.000
_cell.length_c   1.000
_cell.angle_alpha   90.00
_cell.angle_beta   90.00
_cell.angle_gamma   90.00
#
_symmetry.space_group_name_H-M   'P 1'
#
loop_
_entity.id
_entity.type
_entity.pdbx_description
1 polymer ?
#
loop_
_entity_poly.entity_id
_entity_poly.type
_entity_poly.pdbx_seq_one_letter_code
_entity_poly.pdbx_strand_id
1 'polypeptide(L)'
;LIQVVGKRVCDVRWEVRDSTVEFLGQLAGLCDASEVLLGDRCFTVSLLKEALQDPESYVRASSISALAQTLAPSWQQGAAPTQEQVELVSRLHEILSQDTEGFSRRAVLQYFITWFSLCSSPTSCSLLMQSMHAVLSQGSADLDWEVKVHTLELAELLMDRVISGLRGYSNEPAAHPHPYAVMSNKAYKLQLHSEAHTWDGESDLVGVLRTLVDQGVFLVLLGGLVDCDRPVGLKACQLLMRLRDSVCPLLLGDQRVSAPDEPGVSCELPGCGWAQEVRKILGIEDADPAQKSDVVDPGDDSKPEQG
;
A
#
# COMPACT_ATOMS: atom_id res chain seq x y z
N LEU A 1 -23.32 -17.18 23.11
CA LEU A 1 -22.11 -16.95 22.29
C LEU A 1 -21.13 -16.01 22.98
N ILE A 2 -21.56 -14.82 23.41
CA ILE A 2 -20.76 -13.80 24.14
C ILE A 2 -19.85 -14.39 25.22
N GLN A 3 -20.37 -15.18 26.16
CA GLN A 3 -19.56 -15.78 27.24
C GLN A 3 -18.49 -16.77 26.74
N VAL A 4 -18.76 -17.47 25.63
CA VAL A 4 -17.79 -18.41 25.03
C VAL A 4 -16.69 -17.61 24.36
N VAL A 5 -17.06 -16.61 23.56
CA VAL A 5 -16.11 -15.70 22.90
C VAL A 5 -15.24 -15.00 23.95
N GLY A 6 -15.84 -14.42 24.98
CA GLY A 6 -15.12 -13.74 26.07
C GLY A 6 -14.13 -14.64 26.81
N LYS A 7 -14.37 -15.95 26.91
CA LYS A 7 -13.38 -16.90 27.44
C LYS A 7 -12.26 -17.21 26.44
N ARG A 8 -12.58 -17.22 25.14
CA ARG A 8 -11.65 -17.60 24.07
C ARG A 8 -10.67 -16.49 23.71
N VAL A 9 -11.07 -15.21 23.78
CA VAL A 9 -10.13 -14.07 23.68
C VAL A 9 -9.13 -14.04 24.83
N CYS A 10 -9.35 -14.76 25.93
CA CYS A 10 -8.41 -14.89 27.04
C CYS A 10 -7.74 -16.28 27.10
N ASP A 11 -7.81 -17.11 26.04
CA ASP A 11 -7.16 -18.42 26.01
C ASP A 11 -5.63 -18.26 26.07
N VAL A 12 -4.93 -19.19 26.72
CA VAL A 12 -3.47 -19.15 26.85
C VAL A 12 -2.77 -19.33 25.50
N ARG A 13 -3.41 -20.06 24.56
CA ARG A 13 -2.90 -20.28 23.21
C ARG A 13 -3.25 -19.10 22.32
N TRP A 14 -2.23 -18.52 21.70
CA TRP A 14 -2.42 -17.35 20.85
C TRP A 14 -3.24 -17.68 19.60
N GLU A 15 -3.14 -18.89 19.06
CA GLU A 15 -3.89 -19.34 17.88
C GLU A 15 -5.40 -19.31 18.14
N VAL A 16 -5.80 -19.61 19.38
CA VAL A 16 -7.21 -19.56 19.78
C VAL A 16 -7.67 -18.12 19.94
N ARG A 17 -6.85 -17.25 20.52
CA ARG A 17 -7.17 -15.82 20.63
C ARG A 17 -7.28 -15.19 19.25
N ASP A 18 -6.29 -15.44 18.39
CA ASP A 18 -6.18 -14.96 17.02
C ASP A 18 -7.41 -15.34 16.18
N SER A 19 -7.70 -16.63 16.06
CA SER A 19 -8.89 -17.12 15.35
C SER A 19 -10.21 -16.61 15.94
N THR A 20 -10.27 -16.36 17.26
CA THR A 20 -11.45 -15.76 17.90
C THR A 20 -11.61 -14.30 17.51
N VAL A 21 -10.51 -13.54 17.46
CA VAL A 21 -10.49 -12.14 17.03
C VAL A 21 -10.88 -12.01 15.56
N GLU A 22 -10.35 -12.88 14.69
CA GLU A 22 -10.76 -12.93 13.28
C GLU A 22 -12.27 -13.23 13.14
N PHE A 23 -12.76 -14.23 13.87
CA PHE A 23 -14.19 -14.57 13.89
C PHE A 23 -15.05 -13.39 14.34
N LEU A 24 -14.61 -12.65 15.36
CA LEU A 24 -15.28 -11.45 15.85
C LEU A 24 -15.34 -10.35 14.78
N GLY A 25 -14.24 -10.11 14.07
CA GLY A 25 -14.18 -9.14 12.97
C GLY A 25 -15.16 -9.49 11.84
N GLN A 26 -15.13 -10.74 11.38
CA GLN A 26 -16.04 -11.23 10.34
C GLN A 26 -17.50 -11.09 10.76
N LEU A 27 -17.83 -11.47 11.99
CA LEU A 27 -19.20 -11.39 12.49
C LEU A 27 -19.69 -9.94 12.59
N ALA A 28 -18.85 -9.02 13.02
CA ALA A 28 -19.21 -7.61 13.13
C ALA A 28 -19.24 -6.88 11.77
N GLY A 29 -18.61 -7.42 10.73
CA GLY A 29 -18.81 -7.00 9.34
C GLY A 29 -20.16 -7.44 8.74
N LEU A 30 -20.79 -8.48 9.31
CA LEU A 30 -22.13 -8.94 8.93
C LEU A 30 -23.18 -8.18 9.78
N CYS A 31 -23.46 -6.93 9.42
CA CYS A 31 -24.30 -5.99 10.17
C CYS A 31 -25.56 -6.61 10.81
N ASP A 32 -26.30 -7.45 10.08
CA ASP A 32 -27.56 -8.05 10.57
C ASP A 32 -27.34 -9.26 11.51
N ALA A 33 -26.21 -9.96 11.39
CA ALA A 33 -25.91 -11.16 12.19
C ALA A 33 -25.28 -10.80 13.55
N SER A 34 -24.54 -9.70 13.63
CA SER A 34 -23.84 -9.27 14.84
C SER A 34 -24.79 -8.94 15.99
N GLU A 35 -25.85 -8.16 15.73
CA GLU A 35 -26.84 -7.81 16.76
C GLU A 35 -27.60 -9.03 17.27
N VAL A 36 -27.93 -9.97 16.36
CA VAL A 36 -28.66 -11.19 16.70
C VAL A 36 -27.81 -12.20 17.48
N LEU A 37 -26.52 -12.34 17.14
CA LEU A 37 -25.65 -13.40 17.71
C LEU A 37 -24.84 -12.95 18.94
N LEU A 38 -24.47 -11.67 19.01
CA LEU A 38 -23.65 -11.12 20.10
C LEU A 38 -24.35 -10.02 20.90
N GLY A 39 -25.59 -9.66 20.57
CA GLY A 39 -26.42 -8.73 21.35
C GLY A 39 -26.01 -7.26 21.27
N ASP A 40 -24.71 -6.95 21.16
CA ASP A 40 -24.19 -5.58 21.13
C ASP A 40 -22.87 -5.45 20.35
N ARG A 41 -22.85 -4.59 19.34
CA ARG A 41 -21.63 -4.24 18.56
C ARG A 41 -20.57 -3.57 19.44
N CYS A 42 -20.97 -2.89 20.51
CA CYS A 42 -20.06 -2.25 21.46
C CYS A 42 -19.17 -3.26 22.19
N PHE A 43 -19.72 -4.44 22.54
CA PHE A 43 -18.96 -5.51 23.18
C PHE A 43 -17.84 -6.02 22.28
N THR A 44 -18.15 -6.30 21.01
CA THR A 44 -17.15 -6.78 20.04
C THR A 44 -16.03 -5.76 19.83
N VAL A 45 -16.37 -4.49 19.61
CA VAL A 45 -15.37 -3.43 19.41
C VAL A 45 -14.47 -3.27 20.64
N SER A 46 -15.02 -3.39 21.85
CA SER A 46 -14.24 -3.31 23.09
C SER A 46 -13.21 -4.45 23.20
N LEU A 47 -13.62 -5.68 22.91
CA LEU A 47 -12.70 -6.83 22.90
C LEU A 47 -11.60 -6.69 21.85
N LEU A 48 -11.93 -6.19 20.66
CA LEU A 48 -10.94 -5.94 19.61
C LEU A 48 -9.94 -4.87 20.08
N LYS A 49 -10.40 -3.76 20.65
CA LYS A 49 -9.52 -2.71 21.21
C LYS A 49 -8.58 -3.28 22.29
N GLU A 50 -9.08 -4.15 23.18
CA GLU A 50 -8.25 -4.83 24.17
C GLU A 50 -7.18 -5.73 23.52
N ALA A 51 -7.53 -6.45 22.46
CA ALA A 51 -6.60 -7.31 21.71
C ALA A 51 -5.46 -6.56 21.00
N LEU A 52 -5.53 -5.22 20.88
CA LEU A 52 -4.40 -4.40 20.41
C LEU A 52 -3.21 -4.38 21.38
N GLN A 53 -3.42 -4.85 22.61
CA GLN A 53 -2.41 -4.98 23.65
C GLN A 53 -1.96 -6.44 23.84
N ASP A 54 -2.41 -7.36 22.99
CA ASP A 54 -2.00 -8.76 23.09
C ASP A 54 -0.48 -8.88 22.94
N PRO A 55 0.21 -9.74 23.72
CA PRO A 55 1.65 -9.94 23.57
C PRO A 55 2.04 -10.48 22.19
N GLU A 56 1.14 -11.19 21.51
CA GLU A 56 1.43 -11.84 20.23
C GLU A 56 1.00 -10.97 19.05
N SER A 57 1.94 -10.76 18.12
CA SER A 57 1.77 -9.84 16.98
C SER A 57 0.69 -10.27 16.00
N TYR A 58 0.49 -11.59 15.85
CA TYR A 58 -0.62 -12.15 15.06
C TYR A 58 -1.98 -11.72 15.60
N VAL A 59 -2.20 -11.85 16.92
CA VAL A 59 -3.46 -11.46 17.56
C VAL A 59 -3.69 -9.95 17.41
N ARG A 60 -2.64 -9.14 17.59
CA ARG A 60 -2.72 -7.68 17.34
C ARG A 60 -3.07 -7.38 15.88
N ALA A 61 -2.43 -8.04 14.92
CA ALA A 61 -2.68 -7.85 13.49
C ALA A 61 -4.11 -8.22 13.08
N SER A 62 -4.61 -9.35 13.57
CA SER A 62 -6.01 -9.78 13.38
C SER A 62 -6.99 -8.81 14.01
N SER A 63 -6.66 -8.26 15.18
CA SER A 63 -7.49 -7.24 15.83
C SER A 63 -7.56 -5.95 15.01
N ILE A 64 -6.43 -5.45 14.52
CA ILE A 64 -6.40 -4.26 13.65
C ILE A 64 -7.24 -4.50 12.39
N SER A 65 -7.09 -5.66 11.76
CA SER A 65 -7.87 -6.03 10.57
C SER A 65 -9.37 -6.10 10.85
N ALA A 66 -9.75 -6.70 11.99
CA ALA A 66 -11.13 -6.74 12.45
C ALA A 66 -11.69 -5.35 12.77
N LEU A 67 -10.90 -4.46 13.38
CA LEU A 67 -11.29 -3.07 13.62
C LEU A 67 -11.49 -2.30 12.31
N ALA A 68 -10.67 -2.56 11.29
CA ALA A 68 -10.83 -1.93 9.97
C ALA A 68 -12.20 -2.29 9.36
N GLN A 69 -12.56 -3.57 9.38
CA GLN A 69 -13.83 -4.06 8.84
C GLN A 69 -15.04 -3.50 9.61
N THR A 70 -14.89 -3.35 10.93
CA THR A 70 -16.00 -2.94 11.79
C THR A 70 -16.17 -1.43 11.84
N LEU A 71 -15.12 -0.66 12.11
CA LEU A 71 -15.22 0.77 12.43
C LEU A 71 -15.08 1.68 11.22
N ALA A 72 -14.22 1.36 10.25
CA ALA A 72 -13.94 2.24 9.12
C ALA A 72 -15.19 2.63 8.30
N PRO A 73 -16.21 1.76 8.10
CA PRO A 73 -17.45 2.15 7.44
C PRO A 73 -18.27 3.19 8.23
N SER A 74 -18.24 3.13 9.56
CA SER A 74 -19.00 4.04 10.43
C SER A 74 -18.38 5.42 10.57
N TRP A 75 -17.12 5.60 10.18
CA TRP A 75 -16.38 6.85 10.31
C TRP A 75 -16.59 7.81 9.12
N GLN A 76 -17.52 7.47 8.21
CA GLN A 76 -17.84 8.21 6.99
C GLN A 76 -18.80 9.39 7.18
N GLN A 77 -19.40 9.54 8.36
CA GLN A 77 -20.62 10.33 8.54
C GLN A 77 -20.41 11.84 8.74
N GLY A 78 -19.20 12.37 8.50
CA GLY A 78 -18.92 13.81 8.60
C GLY A 78 -19.14 14.41 10.00
N ALA A 79 -19.35 13.55 11.01
CA ALA A 79 -19.43 13.94 12.40
C ALA A 79 -18.05 14.32 12.93
N ALA A 80 -18.00 15.17 13.95
CA ALA A 80 -16.75 15.46 14.65
C ALA A 80 -16.16 14.15 15.19
N PRO A 81 -14.84 13.94 15.07
CA PRO A 81 -14.21 12.72 15.54
C PRO A 81 -14.45 12.54 17.03
N THR A 82 -14.90 11.36 17.43
CA THR A 82 -15.12 11.05 18.85
C THR A 82 -13.78 10.83 19.55
N GLN A 83 -13.73 11.04 20.87
CA GLN A 83 -12.54 10.78 21.68
C GLN A 83 -11.99 9.36 21.45
N GLU A 84 -12.88 8.36 21.37
CA GLU A 84 -12.49 6.98 21.11
C GLU A 84 -11.82 6.76 19.74
N GLN A 85 -12.23 7.51 18.72
CA GLN A 85 -11.62 7.43 17.38
C GLN A 85 -10.20 7.99 17.43
N VAL A 86 -10.02 9.12 18.11
CA VAL A 86 -8.70 9.75 18.28
C VAL A 86 -7.76 8.86 19.08
N GLU A 87 -8.24 8.23 20.15
CA GLU A 87 -7.48 7.26 20.94
C GLU A 87 -7.08 6.03 20.12
N LEU A 88 -8.01 5.48 19.33
CA LEU A 88 -7.71 4.35 18.46
C LEU A 88 -6.67 4.71 17.40
N VAL A 89 -6.82 5.86 16.74
CA VAL A 89 -5.82 6.32 15.75
C VAL A 89 -4.46 6.55 16.41
N SER A 90 -4.43 7.13 17.60
CA SER A 90 -3.20 7.30 18.39
C SER A 90 -2.54 5.95 18.68
N ARG A 91 -3.33 4.95 19.06
CA ARG A 91 -2.84 3.59 19.29
C ARG A 91 -2.31 2.92 18.02
N LEU A 92 -2.96 3.14 16.88
CA LEU A 92 -2.47 2.64 15.59
C LEU A 92 -1.12 3.29 15.20
N HIS A 93 -0.95 4.59 15.44
CA HIS A 93 0.35 5.25 15.26
C HIS A 93 1.44 4.70 16.19
N GLU A 94 1.09 4.40 17.45
CA GLU A 94 2.02 3.77 18.39
C GLU A 94 2.47 2.40 17.88
N ILE A 95 1.53 1.55 17.43
CA ILE A 95 1.85 0.23 16.86
C ILE A 95 2.72 0.39 15.62
N LEU A 96 2.38 1.29 14.69
CA LEU A 96 3.18 1.52 13.49
C LEU A 96 4.61 2.00 13.81
N SER A 97 4.81 2.75 14.89
CA SER A 97 6.12 3.31 15.22
C SER A 97 6.96 2.44 16.16
N GLN A 98 6.35 1.65 17.04
CA GLN A 98 7.04 1.00 18.15
C GLN A 98 6.89 -0.53 18.18
N ASP A 99 5.93 -1.10 17.46
CA ASP A 99 5.75 -2.55 17.47
C ASP A 99 6.99 -3.22 16.87
N THR A 100 7.52 -4.23 17.55
CA THR A 100 8.74 -4.91 17.13
C THR A 100 8.51 -5.79 15.91
N GLU A 101 7.29 -6.29 15.72
CA GLU A 101 6.94 -7.27 14.71
C GLU A 101 6.25 -6.63 13.50
N GLY A 102 6.71 -6.98 12.29
CA GLY A 102 6.17 -6.42 11.04
C GLY A 102 4.71 -6.77 10.77
N PHE A 103 4.18 -7.87 11.31
CA PHE A 103 2.78 -8.28 11.11
C PHE A 103 1.78 -7.21 11.56
N SER A 104 1.95 -6.68 12.77
CA SER A 104 1.06 -5.67 13.32
C SER A 104 1.20 -4.34 12.57
N ARG A 105 2.44 -3.93 12.23
CA ARG A 105 2.69 -2.70 11.46
C ARG A 105 2.09 -2.75 10.06
N ARG A 106 2.20 -3.89 9.37
CA ARG A 106 1.51 -4.13 8.07
C ARG A 106 0.00 -3.98 8.21
N ALA A 107 -0.59 -4.59 9.23
CA ALA A 107 -2.03 -4.50 9.48
C ALA A 107 -2.48 -3.04 9.73
N VAL A 108 -1.68 -2.20 10.40
CA VAL A 108 -1.99 -0.77 10.57
C VAL A 108 -2.09 -0.07 9.21
N LEU A 109 -1.13 -0.28 8.31
CA LEU A 109 -1.19 0.36 6.98
C LEU A 109 -2.42 -0.12 6.20
N GLN A 110 -2.74 -1.41 6.27
CA GLN A 110 -3.94 -1.97 5.65
C GLN A 110 -5.24 -1.42 6.26
N TYR A 111 -5.26 -1.10 7.56
CA TYR A 111 -6.37 -0.37 8.20
C TYR A 111 -6.56 1.00 7.54
N PHE A 112 -5.49 1.78 7.40
CA PHE A 112 -5.56 3.12 6.79
C PHE A 112 -5.94 3.05 5.30
N ILE A 113 -5.44 2.08 4.54
CA ILE A 113 -5.83 1.83 3.15
C ILE A 113 -7.33 1.53 3.07
N THR A 114 -7.82 0.63 3.93
CA THR A 114 -9.24 0.24 4.00
C THR A 114 -10.10 1.46 4.33
N TRP A 115 -9.72 2.22 5.36
CA TRP A 115 -10.44 3.42 5.77
C TRP A 115 -10.45 4.48 4.65
N PHE A 116 -9.32 4.72 4.00
CA PHE A 116 -9.22 5.67 2.88
C PHE A 116 -10.09 5.26 1.69
N SER A 117 -10.11 3.96 1.37
CA SER A 117 -10.90 3.41 0.26
C SER A 117 -12.41 3.56 0.49
N LEU A 118 -12.85 3.47 1.75
CA LEU A 118 -14.24 3.70 2.12
C LEU A 118 -14.61 5.19 2.19
N CYS A 119 -13.62 6.07 2.32
CA CYS A 119 -13.82 7.52 2.36
C CYS A 119 -14.38 8.08 1.05
N SER A 120 -15.63 8.55 1.06
CA SER A 120 -16.26 9.10 -0.15
C SER A 120 -15.80 10.53 -0.47
N SER A 121 -15.35 11.29 0.53
CA SER A 121 -14.83 12.66 0.38
C SER A 121 -13.81 12.98 1.47
N PRO A 122 -12.76 13.80 1.21
CA PRO A 122 -11.82 14.27 2.22
C PRO A 122 -12.48 14.99 3.40
N THR A 123 -13.56 15.73 3.15
CA THR A 123 -14.30 16.46 4.19
C THR A 123 -15.00 15.53 5.18
N SER A 124 -15.37 14.33 4.72
CA SER A 124 -16.05 13.32 5.54
C SER A 124 -15.09 12.53 6.44
N CYS A 125 -13.79 12.62 6.18
CA CYS A 125 -12.74 11.86 6.88
C CYS A 125 -11.60 12.78 7.34
N SER A 126 -11.92 13.84 8.09
CA SER A 126 -10.93 14.83 8.55
C SER A 126 -9.83 14.21 9.42
N LEU A 127 -10.18 13.31 10.34
CA LEU A 127 -9.21 12.62 11.20
C LEU A 127 -8.21 11.78 10.39
N LEU A 128 -8.69 11.09 9.36
CA LEU A 128 -7.84 10.35 8.44
C LEU A 128 -6.82 11.29 7.78
N MET A 129 -7.32 12.38 7.17
CA MET A 129 -6.48 13.34 6.47
C MET A 129 -5.47 14.06 7.38
N GLN A 130 -5.80 14.27 8.66
CA GLN A 130 -4.86 14.81 9.65
C GLN A 130 -3.73 13.83 10.00
N SER A 131 -4.01 12.52 9.89
CA SER A 131 -3.08 11.45 10.26
C SER A 131 -2.14 11.06 9.12
N MET A 132 -2.52 11.33 7.86
CA MET A 132 -1.85 10.84 6.66
C MET A 132 -0.35 11.16 6.60
N HIS A 133 0.06 12.41 6.83
CA HIS A 133 1.47 12.75 6.81
C HIS A 133 2.29 11.90 7.81
N ALA A 134 1.78 11.72 9.04
CA ALA A 134 2.47 10.93 10.05
C ALA A 134 2.52 9.44 9.69
N VAL A 135 1.41 8.86 9.19
CA VAL A 135 1.38 7.46 8.73
C VAL A 135 2.37 7.23 7.58
N LEU A 136 2.35 8.11 6.58
CA LEU A 136 3.22 8.01 5.41
C LEU A 136 4.70 8.18 5.79
N SER A 137 5.02 9.14 6.65
CA SER A 137 6.38 9.33 7.15
C SER A 137 6.88 8.14 7.99
N GLN A 138 6.03 7.56 8.84
CA GLN A 138 6.42 6.43 9.68
C GLN A 138 6.59 5.15 8.86
N GLY A 139 5.62 4.83 8.01
CA GLY A 139 5.66 3.59 7.22
C GLY A 139 6.74 3.59 6.14
N SER A 140 7.14 4.74 5.60
CA SER A 140 8.25 4.83 4.64
C SER A 140 9.62 4.65 5.29
N ALA A 141 9.73 4.91 6.59
CA ALA A 141 10.95 4.71 7.38
C ALA A 141 11.04 3.32 8.01
N ASP A 142 10.07 2.43 7.76
CA ASP A 142 10.03 1.09 8.35
C ASP A 142 11.20 0.22 7.86
N LEU A 143 11.51 -0.85 8.60
CA LEU A 143 12.52 -1.83 8.18
C LEU A 143 11.92 -2.96 7.35
N ASP A 144 10.62 -3.21 7.48
CA ASP A 144 9.89 -4.22 6.73
C ASP A 144 9.45 -3.62 5.38
N TRP A 145 9.97 -4.17 4.29
CA TRP A 145 9.69 -3.73 2.93
C TRP A 145 8.19 -3.80 2.59
N GLU A 146 7.44 -4.74 3.19
CA GLU A 146 5.99 -4.85 2.96
C GLU A 146 5.24 -3.67 3.58
N VAL A 147 5.69 -3.16 4.74
CA VAL A 147 5.13 -1.94 5.34
C VAL A 147 5.39 -0.75 4.42
N LYS A 148 6.59 -0.62 3.85
CA LYS A 148 6.89 0.43 2.86
C LYS A 148 6.04 0.31 1.60
N VAL A 149 5.83 -0.92 1.08
CA VAL A 149 4.97 -1.15 -0.09
C VAL A 149 3.52 -0.75 0.20
N HIS A 150 2.96 -1.12 1.36
CA HIS A 150 1.62 -0.65 1.75
C HIS A 150 1.58 0.86 1.98
N THR A 151 2.67 1.47 2.44
CA THR A 151 2.78 2.94 2.53
C THR A 151 2.69 3.59 1.15
N LEU A 152 3.36 3.01 0.14
CA LEU A 152 3.25 3.45 -1.25
C LEU A 152 1.84 3.22 -1.84
N GLU A 153 1.12 2.18 -1.41
CA GLU A 153 -0.30 1.96 -1.77
C GLU A 153 -1.21 3.03 -1.21
N LEU A 154 -1.00 3.42 0.04
CA LEU A 154 -1.75 4.51 0.64
C LEU A 154 -1.46 5.85 -0.07
N ALA A 155 -0.20 6.10 -0.41
CA ALA A 155 0.21 7.28 -1.19
C ALA A 155 -0.42 7.28 -2.59
N GLU A 156 -0.52 6.11 -3.24
CA GLU A 156 -1.22 5.91 -4.51
C GLU A 156 -2.69 6.33 -4.44
N LEU A 157 -3.42 5.86 -3.43
CA LEU A 157 -4.82 6.23 -3.23
C LEU A 157 -5.00 7.74 -2.99
N LEU A 158 -4.09 8.35 -2.22
CA LEU A 158 -4.07 9.80 -2.00
C LEU A 158 -3.83 10.56 -3.31
N MET A 159 -2.85 10.16 -4.12
CA MET A 159 -2.61 10.75 -5.43
C MET A 159 -3.84 10.65 -6.32
N ASP A 160 -4.45 9.46 -6.41
CA ASP A 160 -5.63 9.24 -7.25
C ASP A 160 -6.78 10.14 -6.83
N ARG A 161 -7.00 10.31 -5.52
CA ARG A 161 -8.06 11.19 -5.01
C ARG A 161 -7.80 12.66 -5.33
N VAL A 162 -6.58 13.16 -5.08
CA VAL A 162 -6.25 14.57 -5.32
C VAL A 162 -6.23 14.90 -6.81
N ILE A 163 -5.67 14.01 -7.65
CA ILE A 163 -5.59 14.19 -9.11
C ILE A 163 -6.98 14.03 -9.77
N SER A 164 -7.82 13.11 -9.28
CA SER A 164 -9.19 12.99 -9.79
C SER A 164 -10.03 14.23 -9.49
N GLY A 165 -9.80 14.88 -8.33
CA GLY A 165 -10.38 16.19 -8.02
C GLY A 165 -10.00 17.27 -9.04
N LEU A 166 -8.78 17.21 -9.59
CA LEU A 166 -8.29 18.13 -10.61
C LEU A 166 -8.98 17.90 -11.97
N ARG A 167 -9.26 16.65 -12.34
CA ARG A 167 -9.77 16.31 -13.68
C ARG A 167 -11.30 16.48 -13.82
N GLY A 168 -11.99 16.88 -12.74
CA GLY A 168 -13.44 16.81 -12.64
C GLY A 168 -13.94 15.35 -12.57
N TYR A 169 -15.08 15.12 -11.91
CA TYR A 169 -15.68 13.79 -11.81
C TYR A 169 -16.08 13.27 -13.21
N SER A 170 -15.17 12.54 -13.88
CA SER A 170 -15.52 11.65 -14.98
C SER A 170 -15.71 10.26 -14.39
N ASN A 171 -16.96 9.95 -14.02
CA ASN A 171 -17.35 8.58 -13.70
C ASN A 171 -17.42 7.76 -14.99
N GLU A 172 -16.33 7.12 -15.35
CA GLU A 172 -16.37 5.91 -16.19
C GLU A 172 -15.86 4.73 -15.34
N PRO A 173 -16.69 3.70 -15.09
CA PRO A 173 -16.28 2.59 -14.25
C PRO A 173 -15.18 1.78 -14.93
N ALA A 174 -13.96 1.85 -14.38
CA ALA A 174 -12.89 0.96 -14.76
C ALA A 174 -13.29 -0.49 -14.41
N ALA A 175 -13.51 -1.31 -15.43
CA ALA A 175 -13.85 -2.72 -15.29
C ALA A 175 -12.87 -3.48 -14.38
N HIS A 176 -13.42 -4.24 -13.43
CA HIS A 176 -12.69 -5.03 -12.44
C HIS A 176 -11.77 -6.09 -13.08
N PRO A 177 -10.52 -6.29 -12.58
CA PRO A 177 -9.69 -7.42 -13.00
C PRO A 177 -10.17 -8.72 -12.34
N HIS A 178 -10.33 -9.78 -13.15
CA HIS A 178 -10.64 -11.14 -12.69
C HIS A 178 -9.43 -11.78 -11.98
N PRO A 179 -9.62 -12.78 -11.08
CA PRO A 179 -8.60 -13.30 -10.15
C PRO A 179 -7.41 -14.05 -10.77
N TYR A 180 -7.32 -14.15 -12.10
CA TYR A 180 -6.26 -14.89 -12.80
C TYR A 180 -5.57 -14.08 -13.91
N ALA A 181 -5.75 -12.75 -13.96
CA ALA A 181 -5.12 -11.94 -14.99
C ALA A 181 -3.62 -11.71 -14.68
N VAL A 182 -2.76 -12.32 -15.49
CA VAL A 182 -1.33 -12.01 -15.58
C VAL A 182 -1.14 -10.55 -16.02
N MET A 183 -0.20 -9.85 -15.38
CA MET A 183 0.14 -8.43 -15.51
C MET A 183 -0.26 -7.80 -16.86
N SER A 184 -1.24 -6.89 -16.84
CA SER A 184 -1.58 -6.10 -18.03
C SER A 184 -0.83 -4.77 -18.00
N ASN A 185 0.12 -4.64 -18.91
CA ASN A 185 0.74 -3.36 -19.28
C ASN A 185 -0.34 -2.50 -19.94
N LYS A 186 -1.08 -1.70 -19.16
CA LYS A 186 -2.23 -0.93 -19.69
C LYS A 186 -1.78 0.49 -20.04
N ALA A 187 -1.43 0.68 -21.32
CA ALA A 187 -1.30 2.00 -21.90
C ALA A 187 -2.69 2.66 -21.99
N TYR A 188 -2.97 3.64 -21.13
CA TYR A 188 -4.18 4.44 -21.21
C TYR A 188 -4.03 5.49 -22.31
N LYS A 189 -4.84 5.37 -23.38
CA LYS A 189 -5.07 6.46 -24.33
C LYS A 189 -6.29 7.23 -23.81
N LEU A 190 -6.07 8.33 -23.12
CA LEU A 190 -7.15 9.17 -22.60
C LEU A 190 -7.62 10.13 -23.70
N GLN A 191 -8.91 10.11 -24.02
CA GLN A 191 -9.58 11.10 -24.85
C GLN A 191 -10.06 12.24 -23.95
N LEU A 192 -9.61 13.46 -24.23
CA LEU A 192 -9.99 14.66 -23.50
C LEU A 192 -11.22 15.29 -24.18
N HIS A 193 -12.37 15.33 -23.52
CA HIS A 193 -13.49 16.19 -23.92
C HIS A 193 -13.44 17.47 -23.09
N SER A 194 -13.19 18.58 -23.78
CA SER A 194 -13.13 19.93 -23.23
C SER A 194 -14.55 20.50 -23.11
N GLU A 195 -15.09 20.60 -21.90
CA GLU A 195 -16.22 21.48 -21.60
C GLU A 195 -15.76 22.66 -20.74
N ALA A 196 -16.17 23.85 -21.16
CA ALA A 196 -15.68 25.14 -20.71
C ALA A 196 -16.21 25.49 -19.31
N HIS A 197 -15.49 25.09 -18.27
CA HIS A 197 -15.47 25.81 -17.00
C HIS A 197 -14.25 26.73 -16.97
N THR A 198 -14.41 27.93 -16.41
CA THR A 198 -13.35 28.93 -16.23
C THR A 198 -12.29 28.39 -15.28
N TRP A 199 -11.33 27.68 -15.87
CA TRP A 199 -10.21 26.97 -15.26
C TRP A 199 -9.01 27.90 -15.18
N ASP A 200 -8.57 28.26 -13.97
CA ASP A 200 -7.26 28.90 -13.77
C ASP A 200 -6.22 27.80 -13.50
N GLY A 201 -5.84 27.13 -14.58
CA GLY A 201 -5.20 25.81 -14.52
C GLY A 201 -3.87 25.71 -13.80
N GLU A 202 -3.16 26.83 -13.70
CA GLU A 202 -1.88 26.87 -12.99
C GLU A 202 -2.10 26.96 -11.48
N SER A 203 -3.07 27.75 -11.02
CA SER A 203 -3.41 27.88 -9.60
C SER A 203 -3.93 26.56 -9.02
N ASP A 204 -4.80 25.86 -9.76
CA ASP A 204 -5.39 24.58 -9.32
C ASP A 204 -4.35 23.46 -9.26
N LEU A 205 -3.42 23.40 -10.23
CA LEU A 205 -2.32 22.44 -10.23
C LEU A 205 -1.34 22.68 -9.08
N VAL A 206 -0.97 23.93 -8.82
CA VAL A 206 -0.11 24.29 -7.68
C VAL A 206 -0.77 23.90 -6.36
N GLY A 207 -2.08 24.08 -6.23
CA GLY A 207 -2.86 23.63 -5.07
C GLY A 207 -2.82 22.12 -4.86
N VAL A 208 -2.96 21.34 -5.94
CA VAL A 208 -2.84 19.88 -5.92
C VAL A 208 -1.45 19.43 -5.50
N LEU A 209 -0.40 19.96 -6.13
CA LEU A 209 0.98 19.60 -5.80
C LEU A 209 1.32 19.96 -4.36
N ARG A 210 0.88 21.14 -3.88
CA ARG A 210 1.03 21.54 -2.47
C ARG A 210 0.35 20.54 -1.53
N THR A 211 -0.87 20.12 -1.86
CA THR A 211 -1.59 19.12 -1.06
C THR A 211 -0.81 17.80 -0.98
N LEU A 212 -0.25 17.33 -2.09
CA LEU A 212 0.57 16.11 -2.10
C LEU A 212 1.86 16.25 -1.28
N VAL A 213 2.49 17.43 -1.31
CA VAL A 213 3.66 17.76 -0.46
C VAL A 213 3.27 17.75 1.01
N ASP A 214 2.21 18.47 1.38
CA ASP A 214 1.75 18.61 2.77
C ASP A 214 1.33 17.27 3.39
N GLN A 215 0.82 16.36 2.56
CA GLN A 215 0.48 14.99 2.97
C GLN A 215 1.68 14.04 3.00
N GLY A 216 2.87 14.47 2.59
CA GLY A 216 4.08 13.65 2.61
C GLY A 216 4.19 12.64 1.46
N VAL A 217 3.38 12.76 0.40
CA VAL A 217 3.43 11.82 -0.74
C VAL A 217 4.81 11.83 -1.40
N PHE A 218 5.37 13.01 -1.66
CA PHE A 218 6.69 13.13 -2.28
C PHE A 218 7.81 12.56 -1.39
N LEU A 219 7.70 12.65 -0.07
CA LEU A 219 8.64 12.04 0.86
C LEU A 219 8.70 10.53 0.63
N VAL A 220 7.54 9.87 0.57
CA VAL A 220 7.44 8.42 0.37
C VAL A 220 7.92 8.01 -1.03
N LEU A 221 7.54 8.77 -2.07
CA LEU A 221 7.92 8.44 -3.44
C LEU A 221 9.43 8.59 -3.68
N LEU A 222 10.02 9.70 -3.25
CA LEU A 222 11.44 9.96 -3.44
C LEU A 222 12.30 9.08 -2.53
N GLY A 223 11.84 8.84 -1.30
CA GLY A 223 12.48 7.88 -0.38
C GLY A 223 12.44 6.46 -0.93
N GLY A 224 11.29 6.03 -1.45
CA GLY A 224 11.14 4.71 -2.06
C GLY A 224 11.99 4.50 -3.30
N LEU A 225 12.21 5.54 -4.12
CA LEU A 225 13.02 5.45 -5.34
C LEU A 225 14.47 5.03 -5.07
N VAL A 226 15.01 5.40 -3.90
CA VAL A 226 16.37 5.07 -3.47
C VAL A 226 16.44 3.90 -2.50
N ASP A 227 15.33 3.19 -2.30
CA ASP A 227 15.24 2.06 -1.37
C ASP A 227 16.05 0.85 -1.88
N CYS A 228 16.61 0.08 -0.95
CA CYS A 228 17.34 -1.15 -1.28
C CYS A 228 16.40 -2.27 -1.73
N ASP A 229 15.15 -2.26 -1.25
CA ASP A 229 14.16 -3.25 -1.59
C ASP A 229 13.56 -2.97 -2.96
N ARG A 230 13.87 -3.84 -3.91
CA ARG A 230 13.41 -3.71 -5.31
C ARG A 230 11.89 -3.51 -5.45
N PRO A 231 11.01 -4.20 -4.69
CA PRO A 231 9.57 -3.95 -4.76
C PRO A 231 9.17 -2.51 -4.42
N VAL A 232 9.84 -1.91 -3.42
CA VAL A 232 9.62 -0.53 -2.97
C VAL A 232 10.05 0.45 -4.05
N GLY A 233 11.29 0.30 -4.54
CA GLY A 233 11.84 1.15 -5.61
C GLY A 233 11.04 1.09 -6.92
N LEU A 234 10.61 -0.11 -7.31
CA LEU A 234 9.79 -0.30 -8.51
C LEU A 234 8.44 0.42 -8.38
N LYS A 235 7.75 0.23 -7.26
CA LYS A 235 6.44 0.86 -7.04
C LYS A 235 6.58 2.38 -6.97
N ALA A 236 7.54 2.91 -6.20
CA ALA A 236 7.80 4.34 -6.12
C ALA A 236 8.09 4.97 -7.49
N CYS A 237 8.91 4.32 -8.31
CA CYS A 237 9.18 4.77 -9.68
C CYS A 237 7.92 4.79 -10.56
N GLN A 238 7.08 3.75 -10.50
CA GLN A 238 5.82 3.70 -11.24
C GLN A 238 4.88 4.84 -10.86
N LEU A 239 4.77 5.12 -9.56
CA LEU A 239 3.93 6.20 -9.03
C LEU A 239 4.43 7.59 -9.48
N LEU A 240 5.75 7.83 -9.48
CA LEU A 240 6.34 9.08 -9.98
C LEU A 240 6.09 9.28 -11.48
N MET A 241 6.19 8.21 -12.27
CA MET A 241 5.90 8.25 -13.70
C MET A 241 4.43 8.55 -13.96
N ARG A 242 3.53 7.94 -13.19
CA ARG A 242 2.08 8.21 -13.26
C ARG A 242 1.73 9.64 -12.85
N LEU A 243 2.40 10.18 -11.83
CA LEU A 243 2.25 11.57 -11.42
C LEU A 243 2.69 12.52 -12.55
N ARG A 244 3.87 12.28 -13.14
CA ARG A 244 4.35 13.03 -14.31
C ARG A 244 3.32 13.01 -15.44
N ASP A 245 2.82 11.82 -15.81
CA ASP A 245 1.85 11.67 -16.90
C ASP A 245 0.51 12.37 -16.60
N SER A 246 0.19 12.57 -15.33
CA SER A 246 -1.01 13.29 -14.89
C SER A 246 -0.82 14.81 -14.89
N VAL A 247 0.39 15.29 -14.59
CA VAL A 247 0.72 16.71 -14.40
C VAL A 247 1.23 17.38 -15.67
N CYS A 248 2.11 16.72 -16.44
CA CYS A 248 2.75 17.29 -17.63
C CYS A 248 1.75 17.77 -18.71
N PRO A 249 0.66 17.04 -19.04
CA PRO A 249 -0.32 17.53 -19.99
C PRO A 249 -1.01 18.83 -19.56
N LEU A 250 -1.12 19.07 -18.25
CA LEU A 250 -1.72 20.28 -17.69
C LEU A 250 -0.77 21.48 -17.72
N LEU A 251 0.54 21.23 -17.64
CA LEU A 251 1.59 22.26 -17.72
C LEU A 251 1.92 22.68 -19.16
N LEU A 252 1.96 21.72 -20.09
CA LEU A 252 2.38 21.99 -21.48
C LEU A 252 1.19 22.40 -22.38
N GLY A 253 -0.05 22.33 -21.89
CA GLY A 253 -1.24 22.44 -22.72
C GLY A 253 -1.31 21.31 -23.76
N ASP A 254 -2.34 21.30 -24.62
CA ASP A 254 -2.53 20.31 -25.69
C ASP A 254 -1.52 20.48 -26.85
N GLN A 255 -0.30 20.92 -26.54
CA GLN A 255 0.80 21.11 -27.47
C GLN A 255 1.43 19.74 -27.81
N ARG A 256 0.61 18.79 -28.23
CA ARG A 256 1.03 17.71 -29.15
C ARG A 256 1.18 18.31 -30.56
N VAL A 257 2.04 19.32 -30.69
CA VAL A 257 2.60 19.67 -31.99
C VAL A 257 3.77 18.73 -32.19
N SER A 258 3.59 17.78 -33.10
CA SER A 258 4.59 16.95 -33.76
C SER A 258 6.05 17.37 -33.51
N ALA A 259 6.67 16.80 -32.48
CA ALA A 259 8.11 16.71 -32.35
C ALA A 259 8.44 15.22 -32.12
N PRO A 260 9.00 14.51 -33.12
CA PRO A 260 9.60 13.21 -32.88
C PRO A 260 10.95 13.49 -32.23
N ASP A 261 11.02 13.51 -30.90
CA ASP A 261 12.23 13.34 -30.05
C ASP A 261 12.01 13.91 -28.64
N GLU A 262 10.91 13.56 -27.96
CA GLU A 262 10.93 13.55 -26.49
C GLU A 262 11.56 12.21 -26.09
N PRO A 263 12.75 12.18 -25.46
CA PRO A 263 13.32 10.93 -24.99
C PRO A 263 12.37 10.39 -23.93
N GLY A 264 11.65 9.32 -24.27
CA GLY A 264 10.86 8.58 -23.30
C GLY A 264 11.78 8.28 -22.13
N VAL A 265 11.50 8.88 -20.97
CA VAL A 265 12.27 8.60 -19.75
C VAL A 265 11.98 7.16 -19.38
N SER A 266 12.79 6.27 -19.92
CA SER A 266 12.83 4.86 -19.59
C SER A 266 13.58 4.75 -18.28
N CYS A 267 12.86 4.58 -17.17
CA CYS A 267 13.47 4.18 -15.92
C CYS A 267 13.75 2.68 -15.98
N GLU A 268 14.85 2.29 -16.62
CA GLU A 268 15.41 0.96 -16.44
C GLU A 268 16.04 0.91 -15.05
N LEU A 269 15.30 0.36 -14.09
CA LEU A 269 15.88 0.02 -12.80
C LEU A 269 16.96 -1.04 -13.04
N PRO A 270 18.25 -0.75 -12.74
CA PRO A 270 19.33 -1.69 -13.01
C PRO A 270 19.08 -2.95 -12.19
N GLY A 271 18.74 -4.05 -12.87
CA GLY A 271 18.28 -5.29 -12.25
C GLY A 271 19.28 -5.97 -11.32
N CYS A 272 20.51 -5.45 -11.20
CA CYS A 272 21.64 -6.09 -10.52
C CYS A 272 22.59 -5.12 -9.79
N GLY A 273 22.28 -3.82 -9.68
CA GLY A 273 23.24 -2.80 -9.22
C GLY A 273 23.80 -3.05 -7.81
N TRP A 274 22.91 -3.36 -6.86
CA TRP A 274 23.31 -3.61 -5.48
C TRP A 274 24.16 -4.87 -5.31
N ALA A 275 23.87 -5.95 -6.04
CA ALA A 275 24.66 -7.19 -5.95
C ALA A 275 26.08 -7.03 -6.50
N GLN A 276 26.27 -6.22 -7.54
CA GLN A 276 27.61 -5.89 -8.06
C GLN A 276 28.37 -4.94 -7.11
N GLU A 277 27.70 -3.92 -6.57
CA GLU A 277 28.36 -2.98 -5.63
C GLU A 277 28.71 -3.68 -4.31
N VAL A 278 27.87 -4.58 -3.80
CA VAL A 278 28.17 -5.41 -2.62
C VAL A 278 29.33 -6.37 -2.91
N ARG A 279 29.38 -7.02 -4.08
CA ARG A 279 30.53 -7.85 -4.48
C ARG A 279 31.82 -7.04 -4.54
N LYS A 280 31.76 -5.82 -5.06
CA LYS A 280 32.89 -4.88 -5.13
C LYS A 280 33.34 -4.43 -3.73
N ILE A 281 32.40 -4.15 -2.82
CA ILE A 281 32.70 -3.82 -1.41
C ILE A 281 33.30 -5.02 -0.68
N LEU A 282 32.83 -6.24 -0.96
CA LEU A 282 33.32 -7.47 -0.38
C LEU A 282 34.58 -8.03 -1.06
N GLY A 283 35.09 -7.37 -2.11
CA GLY A 283 36.28 -7.81 -2.85
C GLY A 283 36.12 -9.15 -3.55
N ILE A 284 34.89 -9.55 -3.88
CA ILE A 284 34.62 -10.79 -4.61
C ILE A 284 34.81 -10.50 -6.09
N GLU A 285 36.00 -10.83 -6.62
CA GLU A 285 36.27 -10.80 -8.05
C GLU A 285 35.37 -11.83 -8.77
N ASP A 286 34.73 -11.41 -9.87
CA ASP A 286 34.03 -12.33 -10.76
C ASP A 286 35.08 -13.31 -11.33
N ALA A 287 34.96 -14.59 -10.96
CA ALA A 287 35.78 -15.63 -11.56
C ALA A 287 35.51 -15.68 -13.07
N ASP A 288 36.52 -15.32 -13.84
CA ASP A 288 36.50 -15.34 -15.29
C ASP A 288 36.23 -16.78 -15.79
N PRO A 289 35.16 -17.06 -16.56
CA PRO A 289 34.88 -18.40 -17.05
C PRO A 289 35.90 -18.90 -18.09
N ALA A 290 36.94 -18.13 -18.40
CA ALA A 290 37.95 -18.46 -19.41
C ALA A 290 39.13 -19.34 -18.94
N GLN A 291 39.19 -19.78 -17.68
CA GLN A 291 40.21 -20.74 -17.23
C GLN A 291 39.61 -22.10 -16.84
N LYS A 292 39.18 -22.85 -17.85
CA LYS A 292 39.23 -24.32 -17.83
C LYS A 292 40.09 -24.78 -19.01
N SER A 293 41.41 -24.68 -18.82
CA SER A 293 42.38 -25.32 -19.71
C SER A 293 42.28 -26.84 -19.57
N ASP A 294 42.17 -27.50 -20.71
CA ASP A 294 42.85 -28.74 -21.05
C ASP A 294 42.79 -29.88 -20.01
N VAL A 295 41.74 -30.70 -20.15
CA VAL A 295 41.87 -32.13 -19.90
C VAL A 295 41.71 -32.83 -21.24
N VAL A 296 42.85 -33.32 -21.74
CA VAL A 296 42.98 -34.25 -22.87
C VAL A 296 42.19 -35.51 -22.54
N ASP A 297 41.22 -35.84 -23.39
CA ASP A 297 40.51 -37.12 -23.42
C ASP A 297 41.12 -37.98 -24.55
N PRO A 298 41.88 -39.04 -24.27
CA PRO A 298 42.27 -40.00 -25.29
C PRO A 298 41.09 -40.96 -25.50
N GLY A 299 40.59 -40.97 -26.73
CA GLY A 299 39.32 -41.59 -27.06
C GLY A 299 39.20 -43.08 -26.80
N ASP A 300 37.95 -43.53 -26.87
CA ASP A 300 37.63 -44.88 -27.31
C ASP A 300 36.32 -44.83 -28.10
N ASP A 301 36.48 -45.00 -29.41
CA ASP A 301 35.43 -45.08 -30.41
C ASP A 301 35.19 -46.59 -30.62
N SER A 302 34.03 -47.12 -30.23
CA SER A 302 33.31 -48.21 -30.93
C SER A 302 32.12 -48.75 -30.10
N LYS A 303 30.92 -48.41 -30.59
CA LYS A 303 29.68 -49.21 -30.50
C LYS A 303 29.87 -50.61 -31.13
N PRO A 304 29.01 -51.65 -30.90
CA PRO A 304 27.54 -51.52 -30.97
C PRO A 304 26.70 -52.38 -30.00
N GLU A 305 25.41 -52.06 -30.01
CA GLU A 305 24.28 -52.83 -29.47
C GLU A 305 24.13 -54.20 -30.19
N GLN A 306 23.78 -55.24 -29.43
CA GLN A 306 22.57 -56.09 -29.61
C GLN A 306 22.70 -57.40 -28.81
N GLY A 307 21.67 -57.68 -28.01
CA GLY A 307 21.52 -58.91 -27.21
C GLY A 307 20.59 -58.70 -26.03
#